data_AF-O28280-F1
#
_entry.id   AF-O28280-F1
#
_cell.length_a   1.000
_cell.length_b   1.000
_cell.length_c   1.000
_cell.angle_alpha   90.00
_cell.angle_beta   90.00
_cell.angle_gamma   90.00
#
_symmetry.space_group_name_H-M   'P 1'
#
loop_
_entity.id
_entity.type
_entity.pdbx_description
1 polymer ?
#
loop_
_entity_poly.entity_id
_entity_poly.type
_entity_poly.pdbx_seq_one_letter_code
_entity_poly.pdbx_strand_id
1 'polypeptide(L)'
;MRDMIWTYRALNNPAARRKWTAFILLIVLAGFGYTAYKIAGGAEVGKSLIAAAIFALFISLYAIITLGKPRHYYIEGDYVYYRPFKTNLKDIEGFEVDEERRVIRLKGAGIFSVRTLYFDNEDDLRQAVRRLERIVKR
;
A
#
# COMPACT_ATOMS: atom_id res chain seq x y z
N MET A 1 -20.51 -16.56 2.64
CA MET A 1 -19.35 -17.19 3.30
C MET A 1 -18.13 -16.52 2.68
N ARG A 2 -17.19 -15.97 3.47
CA ARG A 2 -16.00 -15.30 2.90
C ARG A 2 -15.07 -16.37 2.33
N ASP A 3 -14.84 -16.35 1.02
CA ASP A 3 -14.26 -17.49 0.27
C ASP A 3 -12.73 -17.56 0.36
N MET A 4 -12.07 -16.42 0.55
CA MET A 4 -10.63 -16.33 0.79
C MET A 4 -10.32 -15.03 1.52
N ILE A 5 -9.47 -15.08 2.54
CA ILE A 5 -8.93 -13.92 3.22
C ILE A 5 -7.42 -14.08 3.29
N TRP A 6 -6.69 -13.02 2.99
CA TRP A 6 -5.26 -13.00 3.26
C TRP A 6 -4.88 -11.66 3.87
N THR A 7 -3.75 -11.71 4.57
CA THR A 7 -3.20 -10.55 5.25
C THR A 7 -1.83 -10.28 4.68
N TYR A 8 -1.53 -9.01 4.46
CA TYR A 8 -0.17 -8.60 4.14
C TYR A 8 0.29 -7.47 5.05
N ARG A 9 1.59 -7.38 5.24
CA ARG A 9 2.25 -6.23 5.85
C ARG A 9 3.11 -5.56 4.78
N ALA A 10 3.05 -4.24 4.73
CA ALA A 10 3.86 -3.51 3.74
C ALA A 10 5.36 -3.77 3.92
N LEU A 11 5.82 -4.08 5.15
CA LEU A 11 7.20 -4.47 5.44
C LEU A 11 7.64 -5.75 4.70
N ASN A 12 6.74 -6.72 4.55
CA ASN A 12 7.04 -8.07 4.04
C ASN A 12 6.95 -8.17 2.51
N ASN A 13 6.21 -7.25 1.86
CA ASN A 13 6.04 -7.22 0.41
C ASN A 13 6.92 -6.11 -0.22
N PRO A 14 7.87 -6.42 -1.12
CA PRO A 14 8.83 -5.44 -1.64
C PRO A 14 8.18 -4.31 -2.45
N ALA A 15 7.11 -4.60 -3.20
CA ALA A 15 6.37 -3.60 -3.96
C ALA A 15 5.61 -2.64 -3.04
N ALA A 16 4.90 -3.19 -2.05
CA ALA A 16 4.21 -2.38 -1.05
C ALA A 16 5.19 -1.54 -0.21
N ARG A 17 6.31 -2.14 0.22
CA ARG A 17 7.39 -1.48 0.95
C ARG A 17 7.89 -0.27 0.17
N ARG A 18 8.27 -0.46 -1.09
CA ARG A 18 8.76 0.63 -1.95
C ARG A 18 7.75 1.76 -2.07
N LYS A 19 6.46 1.44 -2.27
CA LYS A 19 5.39 2.44 -2.35
C LYS A 19 5.27 3.27 -1.08
N TRP A 20 5.23 2.60 0.08
CA TRP A 20 5.09 3.29 1.37
C TRP A 20 6.35 4.06 1.76
N THR A 21 7.54 3.50 1.54
CA THR A 21 8.82 4.19 1.78
C THR A 21 8.95 5.44 0.90
N ALA A 22 8.56 5.37 -0.38
CA ALA A 22 8.55 6.54 -1.25
C ALA A 22 7.60 7.63 -0.75
N PHE A 23 6.40 7.25 -0.30
CA PHE A 23 5.44 8.18 0.30
C PHE A 23 5.99 8.85 1.57
N ILE A 24 6.59 8.07 2.46
CA ILE A 24 7.23 8.59 3.68
C ILE A 24 8.37 9.54 3.33
N LEU A 25 9.23 9.16 2.38
CA LEU A 25 10.34 10.01 1.92
C LEU A 25 9.84 11.35 1.38
N LEU A 26 8.76 11.35 0.60
CA LEU A 26 8.16 12.57 0.08
C LEU A 26 7.69 13.50 1.22
N ILE A 27 7.04 12.96 2.26
CA ILE A 27 6.62 13.73 3.42
C ILE A 27 7.83 14.30 4.17
N VAL A 28 8.87 13.49 4.37
CA VAL A 28 10.11 13.91 5.02
C VAL A 28 10.75 15.07 4.26
N LEU A 29 10.90 14.95 2.94
CA LEU A 29 11.46 16.00 2.08
C LEU A 29 10.61 17.28 2.13
N ALA A 30 9.29 17.16 2.10
CA ALA A 30 8.39 18.32 2.22
C ALA A 30 8.54 19.01 3.59
N GLY A 31 8.61 18.25 4.68
CA GLY A 31 8.81 18.78 6.03
C GLY A 31 10.14 19.50 6.20
N PHE A 32 11.25 18.86 5.80
CA PHE A 32 12.57 19.49 5.88
C PHE A 32 12.74 20.66 4.90
N GLY A 33 12.16 20.57 3.70
CA GLY A 33 12.11 21.68 2.75
C GLY A 33 11.38 22.89 3.32
N TYR A 34 10.25 22.67 4.02
CA TYR A 34 9.53 23.73 4.72
C TYR A 34 10.35 24.33 5.88
N THR A 35 11.06 23.51 6.66
CA THR A 35 11.97 24.02 7.70
C THR A 35 13.08 24.88 7.11
N ALA A 36 13.71 24.46 6.02
CA ALA A 36 14.76 25.22 5.34
C ALA A 36 14.21 26.56 4.80
N TYR A 37 13.03 26.55 4.20
CA TYR A 37 12.33 27.76 3.76
C TYR A 37 12.08 28.74 4.92
N LYS A 38 11.62 28.25 6.08
CA LYS A 38 11.43 29.10 7.26
C LYS A 38 12.72 29.73 7.75
N ILE A 39 13.81 28.97 7.82
CA ILE A 39 15.11 29.46 8.27
C ILE A 39 15.64 30.53 7.29
N ALA A 40 15.53 30.29 5.98
CA ALA A 40 15.90 31.26 4.97
C ALA A 40 15.07 32.57 5.05
N GLY A 41 13.82 32.48 5.49
CA GLY A 41 12.95 33.62 5.77
C GLY A 41 13.21 34.35 7.09
N GLY A 42 14.28 34.00 7.82
CA GLY A 42 14.65 34.65 9.09
C GLY A 42 14.01 34.05 10.35
N ALA A 43 13.39 32.87 10.26
CA ALA A 43 12.91 32.18 11.46
C ALA A 43 14.08 31.74 12.35
N GLU A 44 13.85 31.73 13.66
CA GLU A 44 14.85 31.29 14.64
C GLU A 44 15.26 29.84 14.39
N VAL A 45 16.56 29.63 14.17
CA VAL A 45 17.13 28.32 13.81
C VAL A 45 16.84 27.28 14.89
N GLY A 46 17.09 27.60 16.17
CA GLY A 46 16.89 26.68 17.29
C GLY A 46 15.45 26.15 17.36
N LYS A 47 14.46 27.04 17.38
CA LYS A 47 13.03 26.66 17.37
C LYS A 47 12.65 25.86 16.13
N SER A 48 13.17 26.23 14.96
CA SER A 48 12.89 25.54 13.70
C SER A 48 13.45 24.12 13.68
N LEU A 49 14.66 23.91 14.21
CA LEU A 49 15.27 22.59 14.34
C LEU A 49 14.56 21.72 15.38
N ILE A 50 14.15 22.27 16.52
CA ILE A 50 13.34 21.53 17.51
C ILE A 50 12.02 21.05 16.88
N ALA A 51 11.32 21.94 16.15
CA ALA A 51 10.10 21.57 15.45
C ALA A 51 10.34 20.49 14.38
N ALA A 52 11.43 20.58 13.61
CA ALA A 52 11.80 19.58 12.61
C ALA A 52 12.14 18.22 13.24
N ALA A 53 12.81 18.21 14.40
CA ALA A 53 13.13 17.00 15.14
C ALA A 53 11.86 16.30 15.67
N ILE A 54 10.93 17.06 16.24
CA ILE A 54 9.61 16.55 16.68
C ILE A 54 8.85 15.98 15.48
N PHE A 55 8.80 16.71 14.37
CA PHE A 55 8.18 16.23 13.13
C PHE A 55 8.80 14.92 12.65
N ALA A 56 10.13 14.84 12.58
CA ALA A 56 10.84 13.64 12.16
C ALA A 56 10.54 12.44 13.07
N LEU A 57 10.42 12.66 14.38
CA LEU A 57 10.01 11.63 15.35
C LEU A 57 8.60 11.11 15.03
N PHE A 58 7.62 12.00 14.84
CA PHE A 58 6.24 11.61 14.50
C PHE A 58 6.15 10.87 13.17
N ILE A 59 6.85 11.34 12.14
CA ILE A 59 6.90 10.66 10.84
C ILE A 59 7.56 9.29 10.95
N SER A 60 8.60 9.15 11.77
CA SER A 60 9.26 7.86 12.00
C SER A 60 8.32 6.87 12.71
N LEU A 61 7.61 7.32 13.75
CA LEU A 61 6.59 6.51 14.42
C LEU A 61 5.47 6.10 13.46
N TYR A 62 4.96 7.05 12.66
CA TYR A 62 3.97 6.78 11.63
C TYR A 62 4.47 5.76 10.60
N ALA A 63 5.73 5.86 10.17
CA ALA A 63 6.35 4.94 9.23
C ALA A 63 6.40 3.52 9.80
N ILE A 64 6.88 3.35 11.04
CA ILE A 64 6.95 2.04 11.73
C ILE A 64 5.55 1.42 11.81
N ILE A 65 4.57 2.17 12.28
CA ILE A 65 3.18 1.70 12.41
C ILE A 65 2.62 1.33 11.03
N THR A 66 2.75 2.21 10.05
CA THR A 66 2.17 2.03 8.71
C THR A 66 2.79 0.87 7.95
N LEU A 67 4.10 0.65 8.09
CA LEU A 67 4.79 -0.48 7.45
C LEU A 67 4.46 -1.81 8.14
N GLY A 68 4.35 -1.81 9.48
CA GLY A 68 4.04 -2.99 10.28
C GLY A 68 2.56 -3.36 10.34
N LYS A 69 1.65 -2.43 10.04
CA LYS A 69 0.20 -2.64 10.14
C LYS A 69 -0.27 -3.77 9.21
N PRO A 70 -0.91 -4.83 9.73
CA PRO A 70 -1.55 -5.85 8.91
C PRO A 70 -2.72 -5.25 8.13
N ARG A 71 -2.81 -5.64 6.86
CA ARG A 71 -3.84 -5.20 5.92
C ARG A 71 -4.52 -6.43 5.35
N HIS A 72 -5.85 -6.43 5.36
CA HIS A 72 -6.63 -7.59 4.96
C HIS A 72 -7.28 -7.36 3.60
N TYR A 73 -7.09 -8.32 2.72
CA TYR A 73 -7.88 -8.49 1.52
C TYR A 73 -8.79 -9.69 1.71
N TYR A 74 -9.97 -9.66 1.09
CA TYR A 74 -10.79 -10.86 1.00
C TYR A 74 -11.54 -10.90 -0.33
N ILE A 75 -11.78 -12.11 -0.81
CA ILE A 75 -12.68 -12.39 -1.94
C ILE A 75 -13.95 -12.99 -1.38
N GLU A 76 -15.10 -12.45 -1.80
CA GLU A 76 -16.42 -12.97 -1.49
C GLU A 76 -17.25 -12.98 -2.76
N GLY A 77 -17.61 -14.18 -3.23
CA GLY A 77 -18.23 -14.36 -4.54
C GLY A 77 -17.35 -13.78 -5.65
N ASP A 78 -17.93 -12.87 -6.44
CA ASP A 78 -17.24 -12.22 -7.57
C ASP A 78 -16.51 -10.94 -7.16
N TYR A 79 -16.43 -10.59 -5.88
CA TYR A 79 -15.84 -9.32 -5.44
C TYR A 79 -14.56 -9.54 -4.65
N VAL A 80 -13.55 -8.70 -4.93
CA VAL A 80 -12.38 -8.53 -4.06
C VAL A 80 -12.49 -7.21 -3.29
N TYR A 81 -12.19 -7.27 -2.00
CA TYR A 81 -12.34 -6.16 -1.07
C TYR A 81 -11.01 -5.79 -0.43
N TYR A 82 -10.79 -4.48 -0.36
CA TYR A 82 -9.75 -3.83 0.43
C TYR A 82 -10.25 -2.47 0.89
N ARG A 83 -10.79 -2.42 2.11
CA ARG A 83 -11.53 -1.24 2.59
C ARG A 83 -10.75 0.07 2.37
N PRO A 84 -11.41 1.12 1.85
CA PRO A 84 -12.84 1.20 1.48
C PRO A 84 -13.16 0.68 0.05
N PHE A 85 -12.16 0.23 -0.70
CA PHE A 85 -12.31 -0.16 -2.10
C PHE A 85 -12.84 -1.59 -2.27
N LYS A 86 -13.56 -1.81 -3.36
CA LYS A 86 -13.98 -3.12 -3.85
C LYS A 86 -13.89 -3.17 -5.37
N THR A 87 -13.67 -4.35 -5.94
CA THR A 87 -13.65 -4.58 -7.38
C THR A 87 -14.50 -5.80 -7.69
N ASN A 88 -15.38 -5.70 -8.68
CA ASN A 88 -16.02 -6.86 -9.27
C ASN A 88 -15.01 -7.54 -10.22
N LEU A 89 -14.67 -8.78 -9.94
CA LEU A 89 -13.71 -9.59 -10.67
C LEU A 89 -14.25 -10.08 -12.03
N LYS A 90 -15.55 -9.87 -12.32
CA LYS A 90 -16.12 -10.06 -13.66
C LYS A 90 -15.93 -8.86 -14.58
N ASP A 91 -15.72 -7.67 -14.00
CA ASP A 91 -15.61 -6.42 -14.77
C ASP A 91 -14.15 -6.06 -15.10
N ILE A 92 -13.19 -6.90 -14.71
CA ILE A 92 -11.78 -6.70 -15.01
C ILE A 92 -11.44 -7.32 -16.37
N GLU A 93 -10.58 -6.65 -17.15
CA GLU A 93 -10.13 -7.15 -18.45
C GLU A 93 -9.17 -8.35 -18.33
N GLY A 94 -8.60 -8.53 -17.13
CA GLY A 94 -7.64 -9.58 -16.84
C GLY A 94 -6.78 -9.23 -15.64
N PHE A 95 -5.72 -10.01 -15.42
CA PHE A 95 -4.77 -9.75 -14.35
C PHE A 95 -3.34 -10.14 -14.74
N GLU A 96 -2.37 -9.51 -14.11
CA GLU A 96 -0.94 -9.81 -14.20
C GLU A 96 -0.42 -10.30 -12.86
N VAL A 97 0.39 -11.35 -12.88
CA VAL A 97 1.03 -11.92 -11.69
C VAL A 97 2.51 -11.59 -11.73
N ASP A 98 3.00 -10.93 -10.68
CA ASP A 98 4.42 -10.68 -10.43
C ASP A 98 4.82 -11.53 -9.21
N GLU A 99 5.32 -12.74 -9.47
CA GLU A 99 5.67 -13.72 -8.44
C GLU A 99 6.82 -13.24 -7.56
N GLU A 100 7.85 -12.64 -8.17
CA GLU A 100 9.02 -12.11 -7.47
C GLU A 100 8.60 -11.05 -6.42
N ARG A 101 7.69 -10.15 -6.82
CA ARG A 101 7.20 -9.11 -5.91
C ARG A 101 5.97 -9.54 -5.11
N ARG A 102 5.44 -10.74 -5.35
CA ARG A 102 4.21 -11.28 -4.73
C ARG A 102 3.03 -10.32 -4.87
N VAL A 103 2.74 -9.93 -6.11
CA VAL A 103 1.68 -8.97 -6.44
C VAL A 103 0.82 -9.50 -7.57
N ILE A 104 -0.49 -9.27 -7.47
CA ILE A 104 -1.42 -9.40 -8.61
C ILE A 104 -1.96 -8.02 -8.97
N ARG A 105 -1.85 -7.63 -10.23
CA ARG A 105 -2.44 -6.40 -10.77
C ARG A 105 -3.70 -6.74 -11.54
N LEU A 106 -4.80 -6.08 -11.22
CA LEU A 106 -6.09 -6.25 -11.89
C LEU A 106 -6.20 -5.18 -13.00
N LYS A 107 -6.32 -5.62 -14.26
CA LYS A 107 -6.45 -4.74 -15.44
C LYS A 107 -7.90 -4.28 -15.63
N GLY A 108 -8.10 -3.10 -16.21
CA GLY A 108 -9.43 -2.51 -16.40
C GLY A 108 -10.14 -2.06 -15.12
N ALA A 109 -9.54 -2.25 -13.94
CA ALA A 109 -10.17 -1.91 -12.68
C ALA A 109 -10.31 -0.38 -12.49
N GLY A 110 -11.54 0.09 -12.19
CA GLY A 110 -11.90 1.51 -12.06
C GLY A 110 -11.08 2.32 -11.04
N ILE A 111 -11.25 3.64 -11.02
CA ILE A 111 -10.45 4.56 -10.16
C ILE A 111 -10.65 4.29 -8.67
N PHE A 112 -11.88 3.96 -8.25
CA PHE A 112 -12.24 3.64 -6.87
C PHE A 112 -12.30 2.14 -6.60
N SER A 113 -11.47 1.36 -7.30
CA SER A 113 -11.44 -0.09 -7.21
C SER A 113 -10.09 -0.59 -6.69
N VAL A 114 -10.08 -1.81 -6.18
CA VAL A 114 -8.86 -2.56 -5.89
C VAL A 114 -8.16 -2.88 -7.21
N ARG A 115 -7.03 -2.22 -7.48
CA ARG A 115 -6.19 -2.44 -8.68
C ARG A 115 -5.03 -3.38 -8.45
N THR A 116 -4.62 -3.54 -7.19
CA THR A 116 -3.42 -4.28 -6.84
C THR A 116 -3.63 -5.02 -5.54
N LEU A 117 -3.32 -6.32 -5.59
CA LEU A 117 -3.36 -7.25 -4.49
C LEU A 117 -1.93 -7.56 -4.08
N TYR A 118 -1.61 -7.36 -2.80
CA TYR A 118 -0.29 -7.67 -2.24
C TYR A 118 -0.39 -8.91 -1.36
N PHE A 119 0.67 -9.71 -1.36
CA PHE A 119 0.75 -10.96 -0.61
C PHE A 119 2.04 -11.02 0.22
N ASP A 120 1.95 -11.63 1.41
CA ASP A 120 3.10 -11.87 2.30
C ASP A 120 3.77 -13.22 2.03
N ASN A 121 3.07 -14.19 1.44
CA ASN A 121 3.61 -15.50 1.13
C ASN A 121 3.14 -15.96 -0.26
N GLU A 122 3.86 -16.93 -0.80
CA GLU A 122 3.61 -17.47 -2.14
C GLU A 122 2.37 -18.35 -2.21
N ASP A 123 2.00 -19.02 -1.11
CA ASP A 123 0.82 -19.89 -1.08
C ASP A 123 -0.48 -19.09 -1.25
N ASP A 124 -0.64 -17.99 -0.51
CA ASP A 124 -1.76 -17.06 -0.66
C ASP A 124 -1.81 -16.48 -2.08
N LEU A 125 -0.65 -16.15 -2.66
CA LEU A 125 -0.57 -15.68 -4.05
C LEU A 125 -1.13 -16.75 -5.01
N ARG A 126 -0.62 -17.98 -4.94
CA ARG A 126 -1.06 -19.09 -5.80
C ARG A 126 -2.54 -19.44 -5.58
N GLN A 127 -3.03 -19.37 -4.36
CA GLN A 127 -4.46 -19.53 -4.06
C GLN A 127 -5.31 -18.45 -4.72
N ALA A 128 -4.88 -17.19 -4.65
CA ALA A 128 -5.58 -16.07 -5.28
C ALA A 128 -5.56 -16.17 -6.81
N VAL A 129 -4.42 -16.55 -7.41
CA VAL A 129 -4.32 -16.78 -8.87
C VAL A 129 -5.32 -17.85 -9.31
N ARG A 130 -5.34 -19.03 -8.68
CA ARG A 130 -6.30 -20.11 -8.99
C ARG A 130 -7.76 -19.69 -8.82
N ARG A 131 -8.05 -18.72 -7.96
CA ARG A 131 -9.40 -18.16 -7.79
C ARG A 131 -9.72 -17.18 -8.91
N LEU A 132 -8.83 -16.25 -9.21
CA LEU A 132 -8.99 -15.28 -10.29
C LEU A 132 -9.13 -15.97 -11.65
N GLU A 133 -8.32 -16.98 -11.95
CA GLU A 133 -8.43 -17.76 -13.17
C GLU A 133 -9.81 -18.40 -13.34
N ARG A 134 -10.43 -18.89 -12.25
CA ARG A 134 -11.76 -19.50 -12.30
C ARG A 134 -12.88 -18.48 -12.50
N ILE A 135 -12.69 -17.24 -12.06
CA ILE A 135 -13.68 -16.19 -12.16
C ILE A 135 -13.58 -15.47 -13.51
N VAL A 136 -12.36 -15.17 -13.96
CA VAL A 136 -12.10 -14.42 -15.21
C VAL A 136 -12.22 -15.30 -16.47
N LYS A 137 -12.02 -16.64 -16.37
CA LYS A 137 -12.30 -17.56 -17.49
C LYS A 137 -13.79 -17.86 -17.69
N ARG A 138 -14.69 -17.30 -16.87
CA ARG A 138 -16.14 -17.39 -17.04
C ARG A 138 -16.67 -16.13 -17.70
#